data_AF-A0AAW8Q141-F1
#
_entry.id   AF-A0AAW8Q141-F1
#
_cell.length_a   1.000
_cell.length_b   1.000
_cell.length_c   1.000
_cell.angle_alpha   90.00
_cell.angle_beta   90.00
_cell.angle_gamma   90.00
#
_symmetry.space_group_name_H-M   'P 1'
#
loop_
_entity.id
_entity.type
_entity.pdbx_description
1 polymer ?
#
loop_
_entity_poly.entity_id
_entity_poly.type
_entity_poly.pdbx_seq_one_letter_code
_entity_poly.pdbx_strand_id
1 'polypeptide(L)'
;MGYYCHPDTMAMSSASHRAKENADGETNTLKYLKEYRKVYEEQNKGDRFAGLEGYLSELDKMIDGIEKHLSGEESLDPSKYQDCILPMFDITSIKVD
;
A
#
# COMPACT_ATOMS: atom_id res chain seq x y z
N MET A 1 -8.00 5.92 21.07
CA MET A 1 -8.76 6.34 19.86
C MET A 1 -8.12 5.61 18.70
N GLY A 2 -8.74 4.52 18.23
CA GLY A 2 -8.20 3.75 17.11
C GLY A 2 -8.38 4.54 15.82
N TYR A 3 -7.30 4.80 15.10
CA TYR A 3 -7.36 5.34 13.76
C TYR A 3 -8.00 4.28 12.87
N TYR A 4 -9.30 4.43 12.62
CA TYR A 4 -10.05 3.54 11.74
C TYR A 4 -9.64 3.89 10.30
N CYS A 5 -8.54 3.31 9.81
CA CYS A 5 -8.29 3.20 8.38
C CYS A 5 -9.29 2.17 7.85
N HIS A 6 -10.49 2.63 7.49
CA HIS A 6 -11.42 1.84 6.67
C HIS A 6 -11.41 2.43 5.25
N PRO A 7 -10.37 2.11 4.46
CA PRO A 7 -10.44 2.29 3.02
C PRO A 7 -11.67 1.53 2.48
N ASP A 8 -12.35 2.12 1.51
CA ASP A 8 -13.48 1.45 0.88
C ASP A 8 -13.01 0.15 0.20
N THR A 9 -13.57 -1.00 0.61
CA THR A 9 -13.15 -2.32 0.13
C THR A 9 -13.28 -2.48 -1.39
N MET A 10 -14.26 -1.82 -2.02
CA MET A 10 -14.42 -1.86 -3.48
C MET A 10 -13.34 -1.01 -4.16
N ALA A 11 -13.05 0.17 -3.63
CA ALA A 11 -11.96 1.02 -4.10
C ALA A 11 -10.60 0.32 -3.98
N MET A 12 -10.37 -0.41 -2.88
CA MET A 12 -9.16 -1.20 -2.70
C MET A 12 -9.08 -2.34 -3.72
N SER A 13 -10.16 -3.09 -3.92
CA SER A 13 -10.19 -4.20 -4.87
C SER A 13 -9.97 -3.73 -6.31
N SER A 14 -10.60 -2.62 -6.68
CA SER A 14 -10.44 -1.96 -7.98
C SER A 14 -9.01 -1.44 -8.18
N ALA A 15 -8.43 -0.80 -7.17
CA ALA A 15 -7.05 -0.33 -7.23
C ALA A 15 -6.04 -1.48 -7.30
N SER A 16 -6.25 -2.55 -6.53
CA SER A 16 -5.42 -3.76 -6.56
C SER A 16 -5.42 -4.42 -7.93
N HIS A 17 -6.60 -4.56 -8.55
CA HIS A 17 -6.69 -5.16 -9.88
C HIS A 17 -5.89 -4.38 -10.92
N ARG A 18 -6.09 -3.06 -10.99
CA ARG A 18 -5.37 -2.18 -11.93
C ARG A 18 -3.88 -2.09 -11.64
N ALA A 19 -3.49 -2.00 -10.37
CA ALA A 19 -2.08 -1.98 -9.99
C ALA A 19 -1.37 -3.28 -10.38
N LYS A 20 -2.05 -4.42 -10.27
CA LYS A 20 -1.53 -5.71 -10.72
C LYS A 20 -1.31 -5.73 -12.23
N GLU A 21 -2.22 -5.17 -13.01
CA GLU A 21 -2.06 -5.02 -14.47
C GLU A 21 -0.84 -4.15 -14.82
N ASN A 22 -0.60 -3.07 -14.06
CA ASN A 22 0.54 -2.17 -14.26
C ASN A 22 1.88 -2.75 -13.74
N ALA A 23 1.84 -3.72 -12.83
CA ALA A 23 3.00 -4.37 -12.22
C ALA A 23 3.28 -5.78 -12.79
N ASP A 24 3.00 -5.99 -14.08
CA ASP A 24 3.29 -7.23 -14.80
C ASP A 24 2.62 -8.49 -14.21
N GLY A 25 1.58 -8.32 -13.40
CA GLY A 25 0.88 -9.40 -12.71
C GLY A 25 1.44 -9.79 -11.35
N GLU A 26 2.57 -9.22 -10.92
CA GLU A 26 3.16 -9.50 -9.61
C GLU A 26 2.60 -8.58 -8.52
N THR A 27 2.22 -9.15 -7.38
CA THR A 27 1.66 -8.39 -6.24
C THR A 27 2.65 -8.24 -5.08
N ASN A 28 3.82 -8.87 -5.18
CA ASN A 28 4.83 -8.89 -4.12
C ASN A 28 6.06 -8.05 -4.52
N THR A 29 5.84 -6.97 -5.24
CA THR A 29 6.90 -6.06 -5.69
C THR A 29 6.69 -4.66 -5.18
N LEU A 30 7.79 -3.92 -5.02
CA LEU A 30 7.73 -2.48 -4.71
C LEU A 30 6.98 -1.70 -5.81
N LYS A 31 7.11 -2.14 -7.07
CA LYS A 31 6.38 -1.57 -8.21
C LYS A 31 4.87 -1.67 -8.00
N TYR A 32 4.35 -2.84 -7.62
CA TYR A 32 2.93 -3.02 -7.35
C TYR A 32 2.41 -2.12 -6.23
N LEU A 33 3.17 -1.97 -5.13
CA LEU A 33 2.77 -1.06 -4.04
C LEU A 33 2.67 0.40 -4.50
N LYS A 34 3.64 0.87 -5.28
CA LYS A 34 3.65 2.23 -5.82
C LYS A 34 2.48 2.45 -6.80
N GLU A 35 2.23 1.48 -7.66
CA GLU A 35 1.09 1.52 -8.59
C GLU A 35 -0.24 1.49 -7.84
N TYR A 36 -0.37 0.65 -6.81
CA TYR A 36 -1.57 0.61 -5.97
C TYR A 36 -1.84 1.94 -5.30
N ARG A 37 -0.83 2.55 -4.66
CA ARG A 37 -0.94 3.85 -4.00
C ARG A 37 -1.40 4.93 -4.98
N LYS A 38 -0.83 4.96 -6.19
CA LYS A 38 -1.21 5.90 -7.25
C LYS A 38 -2.65 5.67 -7.72
N VAL A 39 -3.01 4.44 -8.08
CA VAL A 39 -4.35 4.12 -8.60
C VAL A 39 -5.42 4.36 -7.54
N TYR A 40 -5.13 4.04 -6.27
CA TYR A 40 -6.04 4.27 -5.16
C TYR A 40 -6.29 5.76 -4.96
N GLU A 41 -5.24 6.60 -4.96
CA GLU A 41 -5.38 8.05 -4.92
C GLU A 41 -6.18 8.58 -6.11
N GLU A 42 -5.87 8.18 -7.34
CA GLU A 42 -6.55 8.65 -8.56
C GLU A 42 -8.05 8.32 -8.57
N GLN A 43 -8.42 7.12 -8.13
CA GLN A 43 -9.83 6.71 -8.06
C GLN A 43 -10.60 7.45 -6.97
N ASN A 44 -9.94 7.86 -5.88
CA ASN A 44 -10.60 8.43 -4.70
C ASN A 44 -10.31 9.94 -4.51
N LYS A 45 -9.59 10.59 -5.43
CA LYS A 45 -9.20 12.01 -5.34
C LYS A 45 -10.38 12.98 -5.20
N GLY A 46 -11.57 12.56 -5.64
CA GLY A 46 -12.82 13.31 -5.51
C GLY A 46 -13.77 12.80 -4.42
N ASP A 47 -13.44 11.68 -3.79
CA ASP A 47 -14.30 11.02 -2.81
C ASP A 47 -14.04 11.53 -1.39
N ARG A 48 -15.13 11.63 -0.60
CA ARG A 48 -15.11 12.19 0.77
C ARG A 48 -15.01 11.09 1.83
N PHE A 49 -14.42 9.93 1.51
CA PHE A 49 -14.26 8.87 2.50
C PHE A 49 -13.34 9.36 3.62
N ALA A 50 -13.87 9.39 4.84
CA ALA A 50 -13.10 9.76 6.02
C ALA A 50 -12.00 8.71 6.24
N GLY A 51 -10.75 9.13 6.10
CA GLY A 51 -9.58 8.25 6.28
C GLY A 51 -8.74 8.00 5.03
N LEU A 52 -9.12 8.52 3.85
CA LEU A 52 -8.32 8.41 2.61
C LEU A 52 -6.88 8.91 2.82
N GLU A 53 -6.72 10.14 3.29
CA GLU A 53 -5.41 10.75 3.56
C GLU A 53 -4.59 9.95 4.59
N GLY A 54 -5.27 9.39 5.60
CA GLY A 54 -4.63 8.54 6.60
C GLY A 54 -4.11 7.25 5.99
N TYR A 55 -4.93 6.59 5.18
CA TYR A 55 -4.56 5.36 4.48
C TYR A 55 -3.42 5.59 3.47
N LEU A 56 -3.47 6.67 2.68
CA LEU A 56 -2.38 7.05 1.77
C LEU A 56 -1.09 7.35 2.52
N SER A 57 -1.16 8.05 3.66
CA SER A 57 0.02 8.31 4.49
C SER A 57 0.65 7.03 5.05
N GLU A 58 -0.16 6.06 5.46
CA GLU A 58 0.35 4.76 5.91
C GLU A 58 0.98 3.95 4.76
N LEU A 59 0.40 4.02 3.55
CA LEU A 59 0.99 3.42 2.35
C LEU A 59 2.34 4.04 2.01
N ASP A 60 2.46 5.37 2.09
CA ASP A 60 3.71 6.07 1.83
C ASP A 60 4.81 5.67 2.84
N LYS A 61 4.47 5.55 4.13
CA LYS A 61 5.41 5.06 5.16
C LYS A 61 5.84 3.62 4.93
N MET A 62 4.95 2.78 4.41
CA MET A 62 5.27 1.40 4.06
C MET A 62 6.25 1.35 2.88
N ILE A 63 5.95 2.10 1.81
CA ILE A 63 6.80 2.18 0.62
C ILE A 63 8.20 2.65 1.01
N ASP A 64 8.32 3.73 1.80
CA ASP A 64 9.60 4.24 2.30
C ASP A 64 10.35 3.22 3.18
N GLY A 65 9.66 2.54 4.09
CA GLY A 65 10.27 1.51 4.94
C GLY A 65 10.80 0.31 4.14
N ILE A 66 10.06 -0.12 3.11
CA ILE A 66 10.48 -1.17 2.19
C ILE A 66 11.67 -0.70 1.35
N GLU A 67 11.66 0.52 0.82
CA GLU A 67 12.79 1.08 0.07
C GLU A 67 14.07 1.11 0.90
N LYS A 68 14.00 1.56 2.15
CA LYS A 68 15.13 1.55 3.09
C LYS A 68 15.61 0.13 3.40
N HIS A 69 14.68 -0.82 3.54
CA HIS A 69 15.03 -2.21 3.76
C HIS A 69 15.77 -2.82 2.58
N LEU A 70 15.28 -2.58 1.37
CA LEU A 70 15.86 -3.08 0.13
C LEU A 70 17.22 -2.41 -0.17
N SER A 71 17.42 -1.16 0.25
CA SER A 71 18.72 -0.47 0.22
C SER A 71 19.70 -0.93 1.31
N GLY A 72 19.26 -1.78 2.26
CA GLY A 72 20.08 -2.27 3.38
C GLY A 72 20.30 -1.23 4.48
N GLU A 73 19.51 -0.15 4.52
CA GLU A 73 19.63 0.93 5.49
C GLU A 73 18.94 0.61 6.82
N GLU A 74 17.82 -0.13 6.79
CA GLU A 74 17.04 -0.48 7.98
C GLU A 74 16.41 -1.88 7.88
N SER A 75 16.18 -2.53 9.03
CA SER A 75 15.39 -3.76 9.06
C SER A 75 13.89 -3.45 8.93
N LEU A 76 13.20 -4.06 7.97
CA LEU A 76 11.75 -3.92 7.84
C LEU A 76 11.06 -4.55 9.05
N ASP A 77 10.30 -3.74 9.80
CA ASP A 77 9.44 -4.23 10.88
C ASP A 77 7.98 -4.23 10.40
N PRO A 78 7.47 -5.37 9.90
CA PRO A 78 6.14 -5.45 9.31
C PRO A 78 5.01 -5.18 10.31
N SER A 79 5.26 -5.36 11.61
CA SER A 79 4.26 -5.15 12.67
C SER A 79 3.75 -3.70 12.72
N LYS A 80 4.57 -2.74 12.27
CA LYS A 80 4.22 -1.31 12.22
C LYS A 80 3.13 -0.97 11.21
N TYR A 81 2.83 -1.90 10.27
CA TYR A 81 1.87 -1.68 9.18
C TYR A 81 0.65 -2.63 9.25
N GLN A 82 0.53 -3.36 10.37
CA GLN A 82 -0.40 -4.48 10.52
C GLN A 82 -1.88 -4.07 10.56
N ASP A 83 -2.16 -2.90 11.11
CA ASP A 83 -3.53 -2.44 11.32
C ASP A 83 -4.23 -1.94 10.04
N CYS A 84 -3.49 -1.61 8.98
CA CYS A 84 -4.05 -0.91 7.82
C CYS A 84 -3.81 -1.64 6.48
N ILE A 85 -2.67 -2.31 6.30
CA ILE A 85 -2.20 -2.68 4.95
C ILE A 85 -1.78 -4.16 4.84
N LEU A 86 -1.26 -4.76 5.92
CA LEU A 86 -0.87 -6.18 5.93
C LEU A 86 -1.94 -7.21 5.49
N PRO A 87 -3.26 -7.04 5.74
CA PRO A 87 -4.23 -8.01 5.23
C PRO A 87 -4.32 -8.04 3.69
N MET A 88 -3.77 -7.04 2.98
CA MET A 88 -3.76 -6.99 1.52
C MET A 88 -2.38 -7.20 0.88
N PHE A 89 -1.29 -6.92 1.60
CA PHE A 89 0.06 -7.00 1.07
C PHE A 89 0.94 -7.82 2.01
N ASP A 90 1.50 -8.92 1.49
CA ASP A 90 2.51 -9.67 2.22
C ASP A 90 3.88 -9.00 2.07
N ILE A 91 4.15 -8.02 2.93
CA ILE A 91 5.39 -7.24 2.88
C ILE A 91 6.64 -8.05 3.25
N THR A 92 6.47 -9.20 3.92
CA THR A 92 7.60 -10.07 4.27
C THR A 92 8.19 -10.79 3.05
N SER A 93 7.43 -10.83 1.96
CA SER A 93 7.80 -11.47 0.70
C SER A 93 8.10 -10.47 -0.42
N ILE A 94 8.18 -9.16 -0.12
CA ILE A 94 8.36 -8.13 -1.16
C ILE A 94 9.77 -8.15 -1.73
N LYS A 95 9.84 -8.00 -3.05
CA LYS A 95 11.08 -7.94 -3.83
C LYS A 95 11.23 -6.60 -4.55
N VAL A 96 12.48 -6.24 -4.86
CA VAL A 96 12.81 -5.24 -5.88
C VAL A 96 12.64 -5.93 -7.24
N ASP A 97 12.01 -5.26 -8.21
CA ASP A 97 12.00 -5.65 -9.62
C ASP A 97 13.41 -5.60 -10.23
#